data_AF-A0AAV5SDR1-F1
#
_entry.id   AF-A0AAV5SDR1-F1
#
_cell.length_a   1.000
_cell.length_b   1.000
_cell.length_c   1.000
_cell.angle_alpha   90.00
_cell.angle_beta   90.00
_cell.angle_gamma   90.00
#
_symmetry.space_group_name_H-M   'P 1'
#
loop_
_entity.id
_entity.type
_entity.pdbx_description
1 polymer ?
#
loop_
_entity_poly.entity_id
_entity_poly.type
_entity_poly.pdbx_seq_one_letter_code
_entity_poly.pdbx_strand_id
1 'polypeptide(L)'
;QDNYLEELQLARLSRAKLAKFVHTPFFSKTVVGAFVRIGVGPMPGRPGCNYRIAQIVDVVETRKVYKLEDTITNKGIKLRMGTEDRVYRMEFVTNTEFVHYEFQDWLTIMKRHNLPIPPIDEIRKKQEDITAAENHTYTDDDVSV
;
A
#
# COMPACT_ATOMS: atom_id res chain seq x y z
N GLN A 1 8.83 -14.35 15.58
CA GLN A 1 7.96 -14.13 14.39
C GLN A 1 7.60 -12.66 14.24
N ASP A 2 7.84 -11.84 15.26
CA ASP A 2 7.57 -10.39 15.32
C ASP A 2 8.40 -9.56 14.32
N ASN A 3 9.64 -9.98 14.03
CA ASN A 3 10.51 -9.28 13.08
C ASN A 3 9.89 -9.10 11.68
N TYR A 4 9.04 -10.03 11.22
CA TYR A 4 8.42 -9.89 9.89
C TYR A 4 7.43 -8.73 9.83
N LEU A 5 6.65 -8.51 10.91
CA LEU A 5 5.71 -7.40 10.95
C LEU A 5 6.44 -6.05 10.89
N GLU A 6 7.56 -5.94 11.61
CA GLU A 6 8.42 -4.76 11.61
C GLU A 6 8.99 -4.50 10.20
N GLU A 7 9.54 -5.52 9.55
CA GLU A 7 10.04 -5.42 8.17
C GLU A 7 8.92 -5.04 7.19
N LEU A 8 7.73 -5.64 7.34
CA LEU A 8 6.57 -5.32 6.50
C LEU A 8 6.07 -3.89 6.71
N GLN A 9 6.17 -3.36 7.93
CA GLN A 9 5.85 -1.96 8.23
C GLN A 9 6.81 -1.00 7.51
N LEU A 10 8.07 -1.39 7.30
CA LEU A 10 9.03 -0.57 6.55
C LEU A 10 8.70 -0.53 5.05
N ALA A 11 8.18 -1.61 4.48
CA ALA A 11 7.68 -1.65 3.10
C ALA A 11 6.24 -1.13 2.93
N ARG A 12 5.69 -0.46 3.96
CA ARG A 12 4.34 0.10 3.96
C ARG A 12 4.31 1.48 3.32
N LEU A 13 3.30 1.71 2.48
CA LEU A 13 2.94 3.03 1.98
C LEU A 13 1.75 3.60 2.76
N SER A 14 1.95 4.80 3.30
CA SER A 14 0.89 5.60 3.91
C SER A 14 0.15 6.41 2.85
N ARG A 15 -1.06 6.89 3.18
CA ARG A 15 -1.82 7.77 2.30
C ARG A 15 -1.05 9.05 1.97
N ALA A 16 -0.33 9.61 2.94
CA ALA A 16 0.53 10.78 2.74
C ALA A 16 1.68 10.50 1.75
N LYS A 17 2.34 9.34 1.84
CA LYS A 17 3.39 8.94 0.87
C LYS A 17 2.81 8.75 -0.53
N LEU A 18 1.65 8.09 -0.64
CA LEU A 18 0.95 7.93 -1.91
C LEU A 18 0.59 9.28 -2.53
N ALA A 19 0.11 10.23 -1.73
CA ALA A 19 -0.22 11.58 -2.19
C ALA A 19 1.00 12.34 -2.75
N LYS A 20 2.19 12.15 -2.15
CA LYS A 20 3.44 12.71 -2.67
C LYS A 20 3.87 12.05 -3.98
N PHE A 21 3.78 10.73 -4.06
CA PHE A 21 4.24 9.99 -5.23
C PHE A 21 3.25 10.04 -6.41
N VAL A 22 1.97 10.38 -6.21
CA VAL A 22 0.94 10.24 -7.25
C VAL A 22 1.21 11.05 -8.52
N HIS A 23 1.99 12.13 -8.42
CA HIS A 23 2.39 12.99 -9.54
C HIS A 23 3.75 12.65 -10.13
N THR A 24 4.50 11.73 -9.53
CA THR A 24 5.81 11.36 -10.05
C THR A 24 5.66 10.41 -11.25
N PRO A 25 6.52 10.53 -12.28
CA PRO A 25 6.44 9.67 -13.45
C PRO A 25 6.74 8.19 -13.13
N PHE A 26 7.45 7.94 -12.04
CA PHE A 26 7.80 6.60 -11.56
C PHE A 26 6.80 6.04 -10.53
N PHE A 27 5.66 6.70 -10.29
CA PHE A 27 4.65 6.29 -9.30
C PHE A 27 4.35 4.79 -9.35
N SER A 28 3.92 4.29 -10.52
CA SER A 28 3.52 2.88 -10.68
C SER A 28 4.65 1.92 -10.31
N LYS A 29 5.87 2.19 -10.77
CA LYS A 29 7.05 1.36 -10.47
C LYS A 29 7.40 1.36 -8.97
N THR A 30 7.30 2.53 -8.33
CA THR A 30 7.58 2.67 -6.89
C THR A 30 6.52 1.96 -6.05
N VAL A 31 5.23 2.11 -6.36
CA VAL A 31 4.17 1.58 -5.51
C VAL A 31 3.83 0.11 -5.75
N VAL A 32 4.04 -0.40 -6.97
CA VAL A 32 3.76 -1.82 -7.29
C VAL A 32 4.69 -2.73 -6.49
N GLY A 33 4.11 -3.71 -5.80
CA GLY A 33 4.79 -4.63 -4.90
C GLY A 33 4.87 -4.15 -3.44
N ALA A 34 4.53 -2.90 -3.15
CA ALA A 34 4.47 -2.38 -1.78
C ALA A 34 3.18 -2.80 -1.06
N PHE A 35 3.16 -2.59 0.26
CA PHE A 35 2.01 -2.95 1.10
C PHE A 35 1.29 -1.71 1.60
N VAL A 36 -0.03 -1.80 1.72
CA VAL A 36 -0.88 -0.75 2.27
C VAL A 36 -1.86 -1.29 3.28
N ARG A 37 -2.25 -0.43 4.21
CA ARG A 37 -3.36 -0.67 5.13
C ARG A 37 -4.60 -0.01 4.55
N ILE A 38 -5.58 -0.82 4.15
CA ILE A 38 -6.79 -0.36 3.46
C ILE A 38 -8.02 -0.56 4.35
N GLY A 39 -8.86 0.48 4.43
CA GLY A 39 -10.19 0.38 5.01
C GLY A 39 -11.15 -0.32 4.05
N VAL A 40 -11.53 -1.57 4.32
CA VAL A 40 -12.48 -2.35 3.51
C VAL A 40 -13.94 -2.10 3.92
N GLY A 41 -14.14 -1.42 5.06
CA GLY A 41 -15.47 -1.18 5.63
C GLY A 41 -16.01 -2.40 6.39
N PRO A 42 -17.22 -2.30 6.96
CA PRO A 42 -17.79 -3.36 7.78
C PRO A 42 -18.09 -4.59 6.93
N MET A 43 -17.48 -5.73 7.29
CA MET A 43 -17.83 -7.03 6.69
C MET A 43 -19.00 -7.68 7.43
N PRO A 44 -19.95 -8.30 6.71
CA PRO A 44 -21.01 -9.09 7.34
C PRO A 44 -20.39 -10.22 8.16
N GLY A 45 -20.73 -10.28 9.46
CA GLY A 45 -20.23 -11.30 10.38
C GLY A 45 -18.92 -10.97 11.11
N ARG A 46 -18.26 -9.84 10.83
CA ARG A 46 -17.06 -9.40 11.55
C ARG A 46 -17.09 -7.89 11.85
N PRO A 47 -18.01 -7.43 12.74
CA PRO A 47 -18.08 -6.03 13.13
C PRO A 47 -16.75 -5.63 13.80
N GLY A 48 -16.06 -4.64 13.23
CA GLY A 48 -14.80 -4.10 13.74
C GLY A 48 -13.54 -4.44 12.93
N CYS A 49 -13.57 -5.44 12.03
CA CYS A 49 -12.46 -5.72 11.12
C CYS A 49 -12.49 -4.81 9.89
N ASN A 50 -12.36 -3.50 10.12
CA ASN A 50 -12.50 -2.51 9.06
C ASN A 50 -11.24 -2.38 8.20
N TYR A 51 -10.09 -2.85 8.68
CA TYR A 51 -8.79 -2.66 8.05
C TYR A 51 -8.12 -3.97 7.70
N ARG A 52 -7.45 -4.00 6.55
CA ARG A 52 -6.69 -5.15 6.07
C ARG A 52 -5.36 -4.72 5.47
N ILE A 53 -4.40 -5.64 5.51
CA ILE A 53 -3.14 -5.51 4.79
C ILE A 53 -3.37 -6.03 3.36
N ALA A 54 -2.99 -5.21 2.38
CA ALA A 54 -3.08 -5.56 0.98
C ALA A 54 -1.78 -5.23 0.26
N GLN A 55 -1.45 -6.03 -0.75
CA GLN A 55 -0.33 -5.77 -1.65
C GLN A 55 -0.81 -5.00 -2.88
N ILE A 56 -0.07 -3.98 -3.29
CA ILE A 56 -0.33 -3.28 -4.55
C ILE A 56 0.19 -4.13 -5.70
N VAL A 57 -0.70 -4.56 -6.59
CA VAL A 57 -0.35 -5.34 -7.78
C VAL A 57 -0.18 -4.45 -8.99
N ASP A 58 -0.99 -3.40 -9.10
CA ASP A 58 -1.01 -2.54 -10.27
C ASP A 58 -1.58 -1.16 -9.95
N VAL A 59 -1.36 -0.20 -10.85
CA VAL A 59 -1.96 1.14 -10.80
C VAL A 59 -2.80 1.33 -12.05
N VAL A 60 -4.06 1.73 -11.86
CA VAL A 60 -5.02 1.95 -12.94
C VAL A 60 -5.54 3.38 -12.91
N GLU A 61 -6.05 3.88 -14.01
CA GLU A 61 -6.69 5.19 -14.05
C GLU A 61 -8.21 5.03 -14.04
N THR A 62 -8.86 5.74 -13.12
CA THR A 62 -10.31 5.70 -12.95
C THR A 62 -10.95 6.89 -13.67
N ARG A 63 -12.23 6.75 -14.03
CA ARG A 63 -12.98 7.82 -14.70
C ARG A 63 -13.30 9.01 -13.78
N LYS A 64 -13.32 8.79 -12.46
CA LYS A 64 -13.71 9.81 -11.48
C LYS A 64 -12.47 10.31 -10.76
N VAL A 65 -12.23 11.60 -10.90
CA VAL A 65 -11.24 12.33 -10.14
C VAL A 65 -11.72 12.45 -8.68
N TYR A 66 -10.81 12.27 -7.72
CA TYR A 66 -11.10 12.40 -6.29
C TYR A 66 -9.95 13.12 -5.57
N LYS A 67 -10.23 13.65 -4.38
CA LYS A 67 -9.24 14.34 -3.55
C LYS A 67 -8.46 13.32 -2.71
N LEU A 68 -7.14 13.42 -2.73
CA LEU A 68 -6.19 12.61 -1.96
C LEU A 68 -5.31 13.57 -1.14
N GLU A 69 -5.59 13.69 0.17
CA GLU A 69 -4.96 14.69 1.05
C GLU A 69 -5.07 16.11 0.44
N ASP A 70 -3.95 16.76 0.13
CA ASP A 70 -3.88 18.10 -0.47
C ASP A 70 -3.87 18.09 -2.01
N THR A 71 -3.98 16.92 -2.62
CA THR A 71 -3.95 16.80 -4.07
C THR A 71 -5.17 16.13 -4.67
N ILE A 72 -5.27 16.16 -5.99
CA ILE A 72 -6.39 15.63 -6.75
C ILE A 72 -5.83 14.59 -7.73
N THR A 73 -6.43 13.42 -7.76
CA THR A 73 -5.99 12.32 -8.64
C THR A 73 -7.17 11.52 -9.16
N ASN A 74 -7.00 10.93 -10.34
CA ASN A 74 -7.90 9.93 -10.89
C ASN A 74 -7.30 8.51 -10.83
N LYS A 75 -6.07 8.36 -10.33
CA LYS A 75 -5.39 7.07 -10.26
C LYS A 75 -6.01 6.20 -9.16
N GLY A 76 -6.12 4.91 -9.40
CA GLY A 76 -6.55 3.89 -8.44
C GLY A 76 -5.48 2.82 -8.33
N ILE A 77 -5.43 2.14 -7.19
CA ILE A 77 -4.47 1.06 -6.94
C ILE A 77 -5.22 -0.27 -6.92
N LYS A 78 -4.73 -1.24 -7.69
CA LYS A 78 -5.22 -2.62 -7.66
C LYS A 78 -4.56 -3.32 -6.49
N LEU A 79 -5.37 -3.68 -5.52
CA LEU A 79 -4.94 -4.32 -4.29
C LEU A 79 -5.28 -5.80 -4.33
N ARG A 80 -4.31 -6.63 -3.93
CA ARG A 80 -4.50 -8.06 -3.70
C ARG A 80 -4.64 -8.34 -2.22
N MET A 81 -5.76 -8.95 -1.86
CA MET A 81 -6.09 -9.38 -0.51
C MET A 81 -6.45 -10.86 -0.55
N GLY A 82 -5.48 -11.72 -0.24
CA GLY A 82 -5.64 -13.15 -0.43
C GLY A 82 -5.79 -13.48 -1.92
N THR A 83 -6.90 -14.11 -2.29
CA THR A 83 -7.21 -14.52 -3.68
C THR A 83 -7.96 -13.48 -4.47
N GLU A 84 -8.42 -12.40 -3.83
CA GLU A 84 -9.20 -11.35 -4.48
C GLU A 84 -8.31 -10.17 -4.85
N ASP A 85 -8.41 -9.77 -6.12
CA ASP A 85 -7.86 -8.52 -6.61
C ASP A 85 -9.00 -7.52 -6.80
N ARG A 86 -8.87 -6.34 -6.19
CA ARG A 86 -9.86 -5.27 -6.36
C ARG A 86 -9.20 -3.91 -6.44
N VAL A 87 -9.74 -3.06 -7.30
CA VAL A 87 -9.28 -1.68 -7.45
C VAL A 87 -9.89 -0.84 -6.33
N TYR A 88 -9.02 -0.17 -5.58
CA TYR A 88 -9.38 0.78 -4.55
C TYR A 88 -8.86 2.17 -4.91
N ARG A 89 -9.58 3.18 -4.44
CA ARG A 89 -9.07 4.54 -4.40
C ARG A 89 -8.13 4.70 -3.21
N MET A 90 -7.11 5.51 -3.40
CA MET A 90 -6.08 5.76 -2.38
C MET A 90 -6.64 6.50 -1.15
N GLU A 91 -7.83 7.11 -1.24
CA GLU A 91 -8.51 7.78 -0.11
C GLU A 91 -8.77 6.82 1.07
N PHE A 92 -8.98 5.53 0.78
CA PHE A 92 -9.25 4.49 1.78
C PHE A 92 -7.98 3.94 2.45
N VAL A 93 -6.79 4.34 1.99
CA VAL A 93 -5.53 3.95 2.61
C VAL A 93 -5.36 4.74 3.90
N THR A 94 -4.86 4.10 4.96
CA THR A 94 -4.63 4.74 6.25
C THR A 94 -3.18 5.18 6.42
N ASN A 95 -2.96 6.25 7.20
CA ASN A 95 -1.62 6.67 7.59
C ASN A 95 -1.04 5.86 8.77
N THR A 96 -1.91 5.19 9.53
CA THR A 96 -1.58 4.37 10.69
C THR A 96 -0.84 3.09 10.33
N GLU A 97 -0.08 2.57 11.29
CA GLU A 97 0.73 1.36 11.17
C GLU A 97 -0.13 0.08 11.11
N PHE A 98 0.49 -1.02 10.70
CA PHE A 98 -0.14 -2.34 10.72
C PHE A 98 -0.28 -2.83 12.16
N VAL A 99 -1.46 -3.35 12.49
CA VAL A 99 -1.72 -3.92 13.81
C VAL A 99 -1.49 -5.43 13.78
N HIS A 100 -0.99 -5.99 14.88
CA HIS A 100 -0.64 -7.41 14.97
C HIS A 100 -1.79 -8.36 14.58
N TYR A 101 -3.02 -8.08 15.00
CA TYR A 101 -4.18 -8.92 14.66
C TYR A 101 -4.49 -8.91 13.14
N GLU A 102 -4.29 -7.77 12.46
CA GLU A 102 -4.51 -7.63 11.01
C GLU A 102 -3.45 -8.42 10.24
N PHE A 103 -2.21 -8.39 10.73
CA PHE A 103 -1.11 -9.16 10.18
C PHE A 103 -1.31 -10.67 10.34
N GLN A 104 -1.75 -11.12 11.51
CA GLN A 104 -2.10 -12.54 11.72
C GLN A 104 -3.23 -12.99 10.80
N ASP A 105 -4.25 -12.16 10.60
CA ASP A 105 -5.36 -12.45 9.68
C ASP A 105 -4.86 -12.55 8.23
N TRP A 106 -4.02 -11.61 7.80
CA TRP A 106 -3.36 -11.65 6.49
C TRP A 106 -2.54 -12.94 6.30
N LEU A 107 -1.68 -13.29 7.25
CA LEU A 107 -0.90 -14.54 7.21
C LEU A 107 -1.80 -15.77 7.15
N THR A 108 -2.90 -15.78 7.92
CA THR A 108 -3.85 -16.88 7.94
C THR A 108 -4.51 -17.06 6.58
N ILE A 109 -4.90 -15.97 5.92
CA ILE A 109 -5.47 -15.98 4.57
C ILE A 109 -4.42 -16.50 3.57
N MET A 110 -3.20 -15.96 3.61
CA MET A 110 -2.11 -16.38 2.72
C MET A 110 -1.84 -17.88 2.84
N LYS A 111 -1.70 -18.41 4.07
CA LYS A 111 -1.51 -19.84 4.32
C LYS A 111 -2.71 -20.69 3.91
N ARG A 112 -3.93 -20.24 4.23
CA ARG A 112 -5.17 -20.94 3.89
C ARG A 112 -5.32 -21.13 2.39
N HIS A 113 -4.95 -20.13 1.61
CA HIS A 113 -5.05 -20.14 0.15
C HIS A 113 -3.75 -20.57 -0.54
N ASN A 114 -2.76 -21.03 0.22
CA ASN A 114 -1.44 -21.47 -0.26
C ASN A 114 -0.76 -20.43 -1.17
N LEU A 115 -0.91 -19.16 -0.81
CA LEU A 115 -0.35 -18.03 -1.52
C LEU A 115 1.10 -17.78 -1.07
N PRO A 116 1.99 -17.36 -2.00
CA PRO A 116 3.38 -17.10 -1.68
C PRO A 116 3.48 -15.93 -0.70
N ILE A 117 4.06 -16.19 0.47
CA ILE A 117 4.42 -15.15 1.43
C ILE A 117 5.77 -14.58 0.96
N PRO A 118 5.86 -13.26 0.71
CA PRO A 118 7.10 -12.66 0.24
C PRO A 118 8.24 -12.89 1.24
N PRO A 119 9.44 -13.27 0.77
CA PRO A 119 10.59 -13.39 1.64
C PRO A 119 11.02 -12.02 2.17
N ILE A 120 11.66 -12.00 3.34
CA ILE A 120 12.12 -10.76 3.99
C ILE A 120 13.08 -9.98 3.07
N ASP A 121 13.92 -10.65 2.29
CA ASP A 121 14.83 -10.01 1.34
C ASP A 121 14.10 -9.19 0.26
N GLU A 122 12.94 -9.68 -0.23
CA GLU A 122 12.12 -8.91 -1.17
C GLU A 122 11.47 -7.69 -0.51
N ILE A 123 11.03 -7.82 0.74
CA ILE A 123 10.46 -6.72 1.52
C ILE A 123 11.52 -5.64 1.75
N ARG A 124 12.73 -6.01 2.14
CA ARG A 124 13.86 -5.09 2.33
C ARG A 124 14.24 -4.37 1.05
N LYS A 125 14.36 -5.11 -0.06
CA LYS A 125 14.61 -4.50 -1.36
C LYS A 125 13.52 -3.48 -1.71
N LYS A 126 12.25 -3.81 -1.43
CA LYS A 126 11.13 -2.90 -1.68
C LYS A 126 11.17 -1.67 -0.77
N GLN A 127 11.58 -1.83 0.48
CA GLN A 127 11.81 -0.71 1.40
C GLN A 127 12.90 0.23 0.85
N GLU A 128 14.00 -0.30 0.34
CA GLU A 128 15.07 0.49 -0.28
C GLU A 128 14.55 1.26 -1.49
N ASP A 129 13.79 0.61 -2.38
CA ASP A 129 13.12 1.26 -3.53
C ASP A 129 12.20 2.42 -3.09
N ILE A 130 11.40 2.23 -2.03
CA ILE A 130 10.50 3.26 -1.50
C ILE A 130 11.30 4.43 -0.92
N THR A 131 12.38 4.14 -0.17
CA THR A 131 13.24 5.15 0.45
C THR A 131 14.01 5.95 -0.60
N ALA A 132 14.51 5.27 -1.64
CA ALA A 132 15.17 5.90 -2.77
C ALA A 132 14.20 6.81 -3.54
N ALA A 133 12.97 6.37 -3.77
CA ALA A 133 11.95 7.21 -4.42
C ALA A 133 11.53 8.41 -3.56
N GLU A 134 11.47 8.25 -2.23
CA GLU A 134 11.21 9.33 -1.29
C GLU A 134 12.33 10.38 -1.35
N ASN A 135 13.60 9.95 -1.27
CA ASN A 135 14.76 10.85 -1.40
C ASN A 135 14.87 11.49 -2.78
N HIS A 136 14.57 10.76 -3.85
CA HIS A 136 14.57 11.31 -5.21
C HIS A 136 13.51 12.40 -5.38
N THR A 137 12.35 12.26 -4.74
CA THR A 137 11.31 13.29 -4.77
C THR A 137 11.77 14.55 -4.02
N TYR A 138 12.56 14.41 -2.96
CA TYR A 138 13.14 15.57 -2.24
C TYR A 138 14.30 16.23 -2.99
N THR A 139 15.06 15.50 -3.81
CA THR A 139 16.16 16.07 -4.62
C THR A 139 15.70 16.67 -5.95
N ASP A 140 14.51 16.31 -6.43
CA ASP A 140 13.87 16.92 -7.61
C ASP A 140 13.18 18.26 -7.27
N ASP A 141 13.31 18.73 -6.02
CA ASP A 141 12.96 20.10 -5.60
C ASP A 141 14.07 21.12 -5.97
N ASP A 142 14.84 20.85 -7.02
CA ASP A 142 15.61 21.86 -7.73
C ASP A 142 14.96 22.09 -9.10
N VAL A 143 14.39 23.30 -9.27
CA VAL A 143 13.91 23.93 -10.52
C VAL A 143 12.43 23.65 -10.88
N SER A 144 11.45 24.54 -10.68
CA SER A 144 11.26 25.90 -11.24
C SER A 144 9.96 26.50 -10.62
N VAL A 145 9.72 27.78 -10.29
CA VAL A 145 10.26 29.12 -10.61
C VAL A 145 10.01 30.01 -9.39
#